data_AF-A0AAV1D300-F1
#
_entry.id   AF-A0AAV1D300-F1
#
_cell.length_a   1.000
_cell.length_b   1.000
_cell.length_c   1.000
_cell.angle_alpha   90.00
_cell.angle_beta   90.00
_cell.angle_gamma   90.00
#
_symmetry.space_group_name_H-M   'P 1'
#
loop_
_entity.id
_entity.type
_entity.pdbx_description
1 polymer ?
#
loop_
_entity_poly.entity_id
_entity_poly.type
_entity_poly.pdbx_seq_one_letter_code
_entity_poly.pdbx_strand_id
1 'polypeptide(L)'
;MGSEGPPAVTIHVTGFKKFHGVAENPTETIVNNLKDYMKKRGLPKGVILGSCNVLETAGQGAALPLYQTLQSSLSRDANDASPARVIWVHFGVNSGATRFAIESQAVNEATFRCPDEMGWKPQVCCTSIFLWIFHYDFDNILNVLFICCRKFL
;
A
#
# COMPACT_ATOMS: atom_id res chain seq x y z
N MET A 1 29.64 -15.27 21.47
CA MET A 1 29.70 -14.95 20.02
C MET A 1 28.32 -15.21 19.42
N GLY A 2 27.36 -14.31 19.66
CA GLY A 2 26.02 -14.40 19.08
C GLY A 2 25.86 -13.25 18.11
N SER A 3 25.93 -13.51 16.80
CA SER A 3 25.54 -12.53 15.79
C SER A 3 24.02 -12.49 15.78
N GLU A 4 23.43 -11.52 16.47
CA GLU A 4 22.03 -11.18 16.24
C GLU A 4 21.89 -10.82 14.77
N GLY A 5 21.12 -11.63 14.03
CA GLY A 5 20.82 -11.34 12.64
C GLY A 5 20.06 -10.01 12.52
N PRO A 6 20.04 -9.40 11.31
CA PRO A 6 19.28 -8.18 11.10
C PRO A 6 17.82 -8.35 11.55
N PRO A 7 17.21 -7.32 12.15
CA PRO A 7 15.84 -7.41 12.67
C PRO A 7 14.86 -7.78 11.55
N ALA A 8 13.87 -8.61 11.89
CA ALA A 8 12.86 -9.05 10.95
C ALA A 8 12.09 -7.85 10.37
N VAL A 9 11.77 -7.95 9.08
CA VAL A 9 11.03 -6.94 8.32
C VAL A 9 9.66 -7.49 7.94
N THR A 10 8.61 -6.85 8.41
CA THR A 10 7.23 -7.19 8.05
C THR A 10 6.75 -6.32 6.90
N ILE A 11 6.26 -6.94 5.82
CA ILE A 11 5.75 -6.25 4.65
C ILE A 11 4.23 -6.42 4.59
N HIS A 12 3.48 -5.32 4.59
CA HIS A 12 2.04 -5.35 4.28
C HIS A 12 1.81 -4.81 2.89
N VAL A 13 0.91 -5.46 2.18
CA VAL A 13 0.64 -5.19 0.78
C VAL A 13 -0.82 -4.80 0.60
N THR A 14 -1.07 -3.74 -0.14
CA THR A 14 -2.41 -3.35 -0.56
C THR A 14 -2.48 -3.18 -2.08
N GLY A 15 -3.67 -3.30 -2.64
CA GLY A 15 -3.95 -3.08 -4.05
C GLY A 15 -5.40 -2.63 -4.23
N PHE A 16 -5.82 -2.37 -5.45
CA PHE A 16 -7.19 -1.94 -5.75
C PHE A 16 -8.00 -3.05 -6.40
N LYS A 17 -9.31 -3.07 -6.12
CA LYS A 17 -10.28 -3.88 -6.83
C LYS A 17 -10.44 -3.42 -8.29
N LYS A 18 -11.22 -4.16 -9.07
CA LYS A 18 -11.71 -3.70 -10.38
C LYS A 18 -12.37 -2.31 -10.32
N PHE A 19 -12.41 -1.66 -11.49
CA PHE A 19 -13.05 -0.35 -11.68
C PHE A 19 -13.80 -0.30 -13.03
N HIS A 20 -14.58 0.76 -13.25
CA HIS A 20 -15.52 0.92 -14.34
C HIS A 20 -14.89 0.57 -15.69
N GLY A 21 -15.46 -0.45 -16.34
CA GLY A 21 -15.07 -0.86 -17.69
C GLY A 21 -13.84 -1.77 -17.76
N VAL A 22 -13.16 -2.07 -16.64
CA VAL A 22 -12.03 -2.99 -16.60
C VAL A 22 -12.43 -4.26 -15.85
N ALA A 23 -12.58 -5.36 -16.60
CA ALA A 23 -13.03 -6.64 -16.06
C ALA A 23 -12.09 -7.21 -14.99
N GLU A 24 -10.78 -6.95 -15.10
CA GLU A 24 -9.76 -7.46 -14.19
C GLU A 24 -8.73 -6.37 -13.86
N ASN A 25 -8.51 -6.11 -12.57
CA ASN A 25 -7.41 -5.26 -12.12
C ASN A 25 -6.16 -6.12 -11.84
N PRO A 26 -5.02 -5.86 -12.50
CA PRO A 26 -3.80 -6.63 -12.24
C PRO A 26 -3.34 -6.53 -10.78
N THR A 27 -3.61 -5.41 -10.10
CA THR A 27 -3.23 -5.23 -8.69
C THR A 27 -4.01 -6.14 -7.75
N GLU A 28 -5.33 -6.29 -7.95
CA GLU A 28 -6.17 -7.27 -7.23
C GLU A 28 -5.62 -8.69 -7.39
N THR A 29 -5.29 -9.07 -8.61
CA THR A 29 -4.73 -10.40 -8.92
C THR A 29 -3.40 -10.62 -8.21
N ILE A 30 -2.50 -9.63 -8.21
CA ILE A 30 -1.21 -9.72 -7.51
C ILE A 30 -1.43 -9.91 -6.01
N VAL A 31 -2.24 -9.04 -5.37
CA VAL A 31 -2.42 -9.06 -3.92
C VAL A 31 -3.10 -10.34 -3.44
N ASN A 32 -4.10 -10.84 -4.17
CA ASN A 32 -4.78 -12.09 -3.83
C ASN A 32 -3.85 -13.30 -3.94
N ASN A 33 -3.02 -13.35 -4.98
CA ASN A 33 -2.12 -14.48 -5.22
C ASN A 33 -0.82 -14.43 -4.40
N LEU A 34 -0.45 -13.26 -3.86
CA LEU A 34 0.86 -13.05 -3.23
C LEU A 34 1.12 -14.01 -2.07
N LYS A 35 0.12 -14.22 -1.20
CA LYS A 35 0.25 -15.13 -0.05
C LYS A 35 0.59 -16.55 -0.49
N ASP A 36 -0.12 -17.07 -1.48
CA ASP A 36 0.10 -18.44 -1.95
C ASP A 36 1.36 -18.57 -2.81
N TYR A 37 1.73 -17.52 -3.55
CA TYR A 37 3.01 -17.45 -4.25
C TYR A 37 4.18 -17.52 -3.28
N MET A 38 4.14 -16.75 -2.18
CA MET A 38 5.19 -16.72 -1.17
C MET A 38 5.26 -18.03 -0.35
N LYS A 39 4.13 -18.71 -0.12
CA LYS A 39 4.14 -20.06 0.47
C LYS A 39 4.86 -21.07 -0.43
N LYS A 40 4.65 -20.99 -1.76
CA LYS A 40 5.26 -21.91 -2.73
C LYS A 40 6.74 -21.63 -2.98
N ARG A 41 7.13 -20.36 -3.03
CA ARG A 41 8.52 -19.94 -3.33
C ARG A 41 9.39 -19.75 -2.09
N GLY A 42 8.77 -19.62 -0.92
CA GLY A 42 9.43 -19.21 0.31
C GLY A 42 9.63 -17.69 0.37
N LEU A 43 9.85 -17.18 1.57
CA LEU A 43 10.25 -15.80 1.83
C LEU A 43 11.75 -15.74 2.13
N PRO A 44 12.43 -14.62 1.77
CA PRO A 44 13.80 -14.39 2.21
C PRO A 44 13.92 -14.44 3.74
N LYS A 45 15.09 -14.86 4.24
CA LYS A 45 15.35 -14.88 5.69
C LYS A 45 15.17 -13.47 6.27
N GLY A 46 14.45 -13.38 7.38
CA GLY A 46 14.16 -12.11 8.05
C GLY A 46 13.06 -11.27 7.38
N VAL A 47 12.33 -11.81 6.40
CA VAL A 47 11.16 -11.14 5.82
C VAL A 47 9.88 -11.89 6.19
N ILE A 48 8.91 -11.15 6.72
CA ILE A 48 7.60 -11.63 7.12
C ILE A 48 6.58 -10.97 6.19
N LEU A 49 5.73 -11.78 5.56
CA LEU A 49 4.55 -11.25 4.86
C LEU A 49 3.44 -11.04 5.89
N GLY A 50 3.07 -9.77 6.11
CA GLY A 50 1.97 -9.37 6.98
C GLY A 50 0.61 -9.53 6.29
N SER A 51 -0.14 -8.43 6.19
CA SER A 51 -1.45 -8.42 5.54
C SER A 51 -1.33 -8.22 4.02
N CYS A 52 -2.31 -8.77 3.29
CA CYS A 52 -2.52 -8.51 1.86
C CYS A 52 -3.99 -8.16 1.70
N ASN A 53 -4.30 -6.87 1.48
CA ASN A 53 -5.66 -6.35 1.47
C ASN A 53 -5.97 -5.67 0.13
N VAL A 54 -7.10 -6.01 -0.46
CA VAL A 54 -7.60 -5.34 -1.67
C VAL A 54 -8.62 -4.29 -1.27
N LEU A 55 -8.39 -3.04 -1.68
CA LEU A 55 -9.20 -1.87 -1.35
C LEU A 55 -10.16 -1.54 -2.50
N GLU A 56 -11.28 -0.91 -2.18
CA GLU A 56 -12.20 -0.37 -3.19
C GLU A 56 -11.52 0.69 -4.06
N THR A 57 -11.85 0.77 -5.34
CA THR A 57 -11.32 1.82 -6.24
C THR A 57 -12.13 3.11 -6.11
N ALA A 58 -12.29 3.58 -4.88
CA ALA A 58 -13.03 4.77 -4.53
C ALA A 58 -12.23 5.58 -3.52
N GLY A 59 -12.07 6.89 -3.73
CA GLY A 59 -11.21 7.72 -2.89
C GLY A 59 -11.65 7.71 -1.43
N GLN A 60 -12.94 7.97 -1.19
CA GLN A 60 -13.53 7.90 0.15
C GLN A 60 -13.73 6.45 0.63
N GLY A 61 -14.09 5.53 -0.27
CA GLY A 61 -14.33 4.13 0.07
C GLY A 61 -13.07 3.37 0.51
N ALA A 62 -11.89 3.76 0.03
CA ALA A 62 -10.61 3.12 0.35
C ALA A 62 -9.94 3.69 1.61
N ALA A 63 -10.26 4.93 1.99
CA ALA A 63 -9.52 5.66 3.02
C ALA A 63 -9.59 4.99 4.40
N LEU A 64 -10.80 4.62 4.84
CA LEU A 64 -11.00 3.98 6.14
C LEU A 64 -10.35 2.58 6.20
N PRO A 65 -10.56 1.67 5.23
CA PRO A 65 -9.86 0.38 5.20
C PRO A 65 -8.33 0.49 5.13
N LEU A 66 -7.81 1.49 4.41
CA LEU A 66 -6.37 1.76 4.36
C LEU A 66 -5.86 2.17 5.75
N TYR A 67 -6.53 3.11 6.41
CA TYR A 67 -6.16 3.56 7.75
C TYR A 67 -6.19 2.43 8.77
N GLN A 68 -7.24 1.61 8.76
CA GLN A 68 -7.34 0.43 9.62
C GLN A 68 -6.20 -0.57 9.36
N THR A 69 -5.84 -0.79 8.10
CA THR A 69 -4.71 -1.66 7.74
C THR A 69 -3.40 -1.12 8.32
N LEU A 70 -3.14 0.19 8.15
CA LEU A 70 -1.95 0.85 8.69
C LEU A 70 -1.90 0.75 10.23
N GLN A 71 -3.00 1.08 10.92
CA GLN A 71 -3.07 0.98 12.37
C GLN A 71 -2.81 -0.45 12.87
N SER A 72 -3.47 -1.45 12.26
CA SER A 72 -3.31 -2.85 12.66
C SER A 72 -1.88 -3.37 12.52
N SER A 73 -1.10 -2.81 11.59
CA SER A 73 0.31 -3.19 11.41
C SER A 73 1.26 -2.54 12.42
N LEU A 74 0.82 -1.50 13.11
CA LEU A 74 1.59 -0.83 14.17
C LEU A 74 1.25 -1.36 15.57
N SER A 75 0.06 -1.94 15.74
CA SER A 75 -0.37 -2.58 16.98
C SER A 75 0.47 -3.83 17.24
N ARG A 76 1.53 -3.69 18.06
CA ARG A 76 2.37 -4.81 18.52
C ARG A 76 1.83 -5.39 19.82
N ASP A 77 2.05 -6.68 20.02
CA ASP A 77 1.92 -7.30 21.33
C ASP A 77 3.00 -6.75 22.26
N ALA A 78 2.62 -6.32 23.46
CA ALA A 78 3.52 -5.70 24.44
C ALA A 78 4.70 -6.59 24.88
N ASN A 79 4.72 -7.86 24.48
CA ASN A 79 5.75 -8.85 24.80
C ASN A 79 6.88 -8.94 23.76
N ASP A 80 6.77 -8.27 22.61
CA ASP A 80 7.78 -8.35 21.55
C ASP A 80 8.79 -7.19 21.67
N ALA A 81 9.94 -7.47 22.28
CA ALA A 81 10.95 -6.48 22.66
C ALA A 81 11.83 -5.99 21.49
N SER A 82 11.66 -6.54 20.28
CA SER A 82 12.48 -6.18 19.12
C SER A 82 11.85 -5.06 18.27
N PRO A 83 12.61 -4.08 17.77
CA PRO A 83 12.09 -3.07 16.85
C PRO A 83 11.75 -3.73 15.50
N ALA A 84 10.49 -4.12 15.34
CA ALA A 84 10.00 -4.71 14.09
C ALA A 84 9.96 -3.65 12.97
N ARG A 85 10.74 -3.83 11.91
CA ARG A 85 10.70 -2.92 10.76
C ARG A 85 9.46 -3.22 9.92
N VAL A 86 8.57 -2.25 9.76
CA VAL A 86 7.34 -2.39 8.96
C VAL A 86 7.51 -1.65 7.63
N ILE A 87 7.20 -2.34 6.52
CA ILE A 87 7.16 -1.77 5.17
C ILE A 87 5.73 -1.90 4.64
N TRP A 88 5.22 -0.82 4.07
CA TRP A 88 3.94 -0.83 3.37
C TRP A 88 4.18 -0.66 1.87
N VAL A 89 3.60 -1.57 1.10
CA VAL A 89 3.62 -1.55 -0.36
C VAL A 89 2.18 -1.43 -0.85
N HIS A 90 1.88 -0.34 -1.55
CA HIS A 90 0.57 -0.13 -2.14
C HIS A 90 0.68 -0.21 -3.66
N PHE A 91 -0.05 -1.12 -4.31
CA PHE A 91 -0.08 -1.32 -5.75
C PHE A 91 -1.20 -0.52 -6.42
N GLY A 92 -0.82 0.35 -7.36
CA GLY A 92 -1.72 0.99 -8.32
C GLY A 92 -1.56 0.41 -9.72
N VAL A 93 -2.56 0.63 -10.56
CA VAL A 93 -2.51 0.29 -12.00
C VAL A 93 -2.14 1.53 -12.81
N ASN A 94 -1.38 1.39 -13.88
CA ASN A 94 -1.14 2.46 -14.86
C ASN A 94 -1.24 1.84 -16.26
N SER A 95 -2.34 2.12 -16.97
CA SER A 95 -2.64 1.49 -18.26
C SER A 95 -1.62 1.81 -19.35
N GLY A 96 -0.93 2.95 -19.26
CA GLY A 96 0.09 3.36 -20.22
C GLY A 96 1.49 2.81 -19.92
N ALA A 97 1.71 2.15 -18.79
CA ALA A 97 3.03 1.68 -18.38
C ALA A 97 3.31 0.26 -18.88
N THR A 98 4.52 0.04 -19.42
CA THR A 98 5.00 -1.28 -19.86
C THR A 98 5.82 -2.02 -18.80
N ARG A 99 6.01 -1.40 -17.63
CA ARG A 99 6.86 -1.91 -16.54
C ARG A 99 6.39 -1.37 -15.19
N PHE A 100 6.80 -2.03 -14.12
CA PHE A 100 6.62 -1.51 -12.77
C PHE A 100 7.42 -0.20 -12.58
N ALA A 101 6.81 0.74 -11.88
CA ALA A 101 7.43 2.00 -11.48
C ALA A 101 7.22 2.22 -9.98
N ILE A 102 8.19 2.85 -9.35
CA ILE A 102 8.16 3.27 -7.96
C ILE A 102 7.87 4.77 -7.99
N GLU A 103 6.77 5.21 -7.37
CA GLU A 103 6.52 6.65 -7.27
C GLU A 103 7.46 7.24 -6.21
N SER A 104 8.12 8.33 -6.57
CA SER A 104 9.03 9.04 -5.67
C SER A 104 8.31 10.05 -4.79
N GLN A 105 7.06 10.41 -5.12
CA GLN A 105 6.32 11.47 -4.47
C GLN A 105 4.80 11.25 -4.60
N ALA A 106 4.08 11.57 -3.53
CA ALA A 106 2.63 11.76 -3.55
C ALA A 106 2.30 13.25 -3.37
N VAL A 107 1.23 13.72 -4.01
CA VAL A 107 0.74 15.10 -3.91
C VAL A 107 -0.59 15.14 -3.14
N ASN A 108 -0.78 16.15 -2.30
CA ASN A 108 -2.02 16.34 -1.54
C ASN A 108 -3.09 17.03 -2.39
N GLU A 109 -3.43 16.41 -3.52
CA GLU A 109 -4.41 16.92 -4.47
C GLU A 109 -5.21 15.75 -5.04
N ALA A 110 -6.54 15.84 -5.01
CA ALA A 110 -7.42 14.91 -5.71
C ALA A 110 -8.07 15.63 -6.89
N THR A 111 -7.52 15.38 -8.08
CA THR A 111 -8.05 15.89 -9.37
C THR A 111 -8.30 14.69 -10.28
N PHE A 112 -9.57 14.33 -10.45
CA PHE A 112 -9.95 13.11 -11.17
C PHE A 112 -10.47 13.43 -12.58
N ARG A 113 -9.93 12.73 -13.58
CA ARG A 113 -10.36 12.87 -15.00
C ARG A 113 -11.75 12.27 -15.23
N CYS A 114 -12.03 11.16 -14.57
CA CYS A 114 -13.30 10.45 -14.56
C CYS A 114 -13.77 10.25 -13.12
N PRO A 115 -15.07 10.03 -12.88
CA PRO A 115 -15.55 9.62 -11.57
C PRO A 115 -14.90 8.32 -11.12
N ASP A 116 -14.75 8.15 -9.81
CA ASP A 116 -14.39 6.87 -9.21
C ASP A 116 -15.58 5.88 -9.20
N GLU A 117 -15.41 4.70 -8.60
CA GLU A 117 -16.48 3.69 -8.53
C GLU A 117 -17.75 4.15 -7.81
N MET A 118 -17.64 5.16 -6.94
CA MET A 118 -18.77 5.74 -6.21
C MET A 118 -19.30 7.00 -6.89
N GLY A 119 -18.82 7.33 -8.09
CA GLY A 119 -19.23 8.52 -8.84
C GLY A 119 -18.58 9.82 -8.35
N TRP A 120 -17.58 9.75 -7.46
CA TRP A 120 -16.90 10.93 -6.95
C TRP A 120 -15.85 11.43 -7.95
N LYS A 121 -15.96 12.70 -8.35
CA LYS A 121 -15.06 13.36 -9.32
C LYS A 121 -14.65 14.77 -8.84
N PRO A 122 -13.69 14.89 -7.91
CA PRO A 122 -13.21 16.19 -7.47
C PRO A 122 -12.50 16.92 -8.62
N GLN A 123 -12.74 18.23 -8.74
CA GLN A 123 -12.19 19.06 -9.84
C GLN A 123 -10.95 19.86 -9.46
N VAL A 124 -10.85 20.35 -8.23
CA VAL A 124 -9.61 20.71 -7.51
C VAL A 124 -10.05 20.78 -6.05
N CYS A 125 -10.03 19.65 -5.34
CA CYS A 125 -10.28 19.65 -3.91
C CYS A 125 -8.93 19.46 -3.23
N CYS A 126 -8.47 20.47 -2.48
CA CYS A 126 -7.46 20.24 -1.46
C CYS A 126 -8.09 19.18 -0.55
N THR A 127 -7.58 17.95 -0.61
CA THR A 127 -8.13 16.89 0.20
C THR A 127 -7.92 17.30 1.65
N SER A 128 -8.97 17.77 2.32
CA SER A 128 -8.98 17.88 3.78
C SER A 128 -8.84 16.49 4.43
N ILE A 129 -8.91 15.43 3.63
CA ILE A 129 -8.21 14.18 3.85
C ILE A 129 -6.71 14.48 3.80
N PHE A 130 -6.22 14.91 4.96
CA PHE A 130 -4.83 14.92 5.37
C PHE A 130 -4.08 13.71 4.79
N LEU A 131 -3.43 13.89 3.65
CA LEU A 131 -2.32 13.02 3.27
C LEU A 131 -1.12 13.51 4.08
N TRP A 132 -1.08 13.15 5.37
CA TRP A 132 0.17 13.18 6.12
C TRP A 132 1.13 12.26 5.38
N ILE A 133 2.11 12.85 4.70
CA ILE A 133 3.42 12.21 4.64
C ILE A 133 3.78 12.02 6.10
N PHE A 134 3.75 10.78 6.60
CA PHE A 134 4.33 10.48 7.90
C PHE A 134 5.81 10.81 7.81
N HIS A 135 6.16 12.03 8.18
CA HIS A 135 7.44 12.33 8.80
C HIS A 135 7.26 11.91 10.25
N TYR A 136 7.77 10.74 10.61
CA TYR A 136 7.96 10.39 12.01
C TYR A 136 9.44 10.15 12.26
N ASP A 137 9.83 10.59 13.44
CA ASP A 137 11.17 10.85 13.94
C ASP A 137 12.25 9.82 13.65
N PHE A 138 13.47 10.35 13.66
CA PHE A 138 14.77 9.87 13.18
C PHE A 138 15.27 8.47 13.62
N ASP A 139 14.46 7.63 14.29
CA ASP A 139 14.91 6.36 14.88
C ASP A 139 14.20 5.08 14.38
N ASN A 140 13.11 5.20 13.61
CA ASN A 140 12.43 4.02 13.03
C ASN A 140 12.11 4.26 11.55
N ILE A 141 12.95 3.70 10.66
CA ILE A 141 12.85 3.84 9.21
C ILE A 141 11.49 3.32 8.71
N LEU A 142 10.57 4.27 8.49
CA LEU A 142 9.25 4.10 7.91
C LEU A 142 9.35 4.34 6.40
N ASN A 143 9.43 3.27 5.59
CA ASN A 143 9.35 3.40 4.13
C ASN A 143 7.93 3.06 3.69
N VAL A 144 7.14 4.10 3.41
CA VAL A 144 5.82 3.96 2.80
C VAL A 144 6.00 4.10 1.29
N LEU A 145 5.93 2.97 0.57
CA LEU A 145 5.94 3.00 -0.89
C LEU A 145 4.51 3.08 -1.41
N PHE A 146 4.07 4.29 -1.71
CA PHE A 146 2.89 4.51 -2.55
C PHE A 146 3.27 4.25 -4.00
N ILE A 147 2.70 3.24 -4.66
CA ILE A 147 2.68 3.17 -6.13
C ILE A 147 1.35 3.79 -6.55
N CYS A 148 1.35 5.11 -6.72
CA CYS A 148 0.17 5.84 -7.20
C CYS A 148 -0.04 5.62 -8.71
N CYS A 149 -1.30 5.54 -9.10
CA CYS A 149 -1.79 5.47 -10.46
C CYS A 149 -1.44 6.76 -11.23
N ARG A 150 -0.28 6.80 -11.89
CA ARG A 150 0.11 7.95 -12.72
C ARG A 150 -0.63 7.91 -14.06
N LYS A 151 -1.56 8.86 -14.26
CA LYS A 151 -2.21 9.23 -15.54
C LYS A 151 -2.87 8.06 -16.31
N PHE A 152 -4.18 7.86 -16.11
CA PHE A 152 -5.04 7.35 -17.18
C PHE A 152 -5.04 8.36 -18.33
N LEU A 153 -4.13 8.18 -19.31
CA LEU A 153 -4.16 8.85 -20.60
C LEU A 153 -5.31 8.30 -21.45
#